data_AF-A0A4V6JHQ2-F1
#
_entry.id   AF-A0A4V6JHQ2-F1
#
_cell.length_a   1.000
_cell.length_b   1.000
_cell.length_c   1.000
_cell.angle_alpha   90.00
_cell.angle_beta   90.00
_cell.angle_gamma   90.00
#
_symmetry.space_group_name_H-M   'P 1'
#
loop_
_entity.id
_entity.type
_entity.pdbx_description
1 polymer ?
#
loop_
_entity_poly.entity_id
_entity_poly.type
_entity_poly.pdbx_seq_one_letter_code
_entity_poly.pdbx_strand_id
1 'polypeptide(L)'
;MAAHAGNDPEKGRSAITALAHAVTAINALTDWDRGTTLNVGVIHGGSAANVVADSAVAELDVRFWENDEYDRVNQALEALCEKGFLEGVTTSLTRVNHKPAMAASDATQG
;
A
#
# COMPACT_ATOMS: atom_id res chain seq x y z
N MET A 1 -8.07 -20.50 11.14
CA MET A 1 -8.09 -21.84 10.52
C MET A 1 -7.48 -21.68 9.15
N ALA A 2 -6.33 -22.33 8.88
CA ALA A 2 -5.73 -22.35 7.55
C ALA A 2 -6.62 -23.20 6.63
N ALA A 3 -7.38 -22.54 5.76
CA ALA A 3 -8.22 -23.22 4.79
C ALA A 3 -7.34 -24.05 3.85
N HIS A 4 -7.56 -25.36 3.84
CA HIS A 4 -6.97 -26.24 2.83
C HIS A 4 -7.36 -25.72 1.44
N ALA A 5 -6.37 -25.33 0.65
CA ALA A 5 -6.50 -24.80 -0.71
C ALA A 5 -7.04 -25.81 -1.75
N GLY A 6 -7.75 -26.86 -1.32
CA GLY A 6 -8.05 -28.03 -2.13
C GLY A 6 -9.48 -28.13 -2.69
N ASN A 7 -10.42 -27.24 -2.35
CA ASN A 7 -11.83 -27.45 -2.74
C ASN A 7 -12.59 -26.25 -3.31
N ASP A 8 -11.99 -25.06 -3.38
CA ASP A 8 -12.58 -23.87 -4.03
C ASP A 8 -11.49 -22.78 -4.18
N PRO A 9 -10.58 -22.86 -5.17
CA PRO A 9 -9.58 -21.82 -5.40
C PRO A 9 -10.22 -20.45 -5.70
N GLU A 10 -11.43 -20.43 -6.25
CA GLU A 10 -12.21 -19.20 -6.52
C GLU A 10 -12.77 -18.54 -5.24
N LYS A 11 -12.88 -19.27 -4.12
CA LYS A 11 -13.27 -18.71 -2.82
C LYS A 11 -12.07 -18.43 -1.91
N GLY A 12 -10.86 -18.70 -2.38
CA GLY A 12 -9.63 -18.43 -1.65
C GLY A 12 -9.44 -16.93 -1.53
N ARG A 13 -9.79 -16.35 -0.39
CA ARG A 13 -9.55 -14.96 -0.01
C ARG A 13 -8.05 -14.68 0.12
N SER A 14 -7.36 -14.67 -1.02
CA SER A 14 -5.91 -14.57 -1.10
C SER A 14 -5.46 -13.18 -0.67
N ALA A 15 -4.68 -13.12 0.41
CA ALA A 15 -4.06 -11.89 0.89
C ALA A 15 -3.13 -11.27 -0.16
N ILE A 16 -2.45 -12.10 -0.97
CA ILE A 16 -1.62 -11.62 -2.08
C ILE A 16 -2.47 -10.94 -3.15
N THR A 17 -3.63 -11.49 -3.51
CA THR A 17 -4.51 -10.90 -4.52
C THR A 17 -5.08 -9.57 -4.04
N ALA A 18 -5.54 -9.52 -2.79
CA ALA A 18 -5.98 -8.27 -2.17
C ALA A 18 -4.85 -7.22 -2.14
N LEU A 19 -3.63 -7.62 -1.77
CA LEU A 19 -2.47 -6.74 -1.76
C LEU A 19 -2.11 -6.25 -3.17
N ALA A 20 -2.20 -7.08 -4.21
CA ALA A 20 -1.92 -6.66 -5.59
C ALA A 20 -2.90 -5.58 -6.08
N HIS A 21 -4.18 -5.71 -5.75
CA HIS A 21 -5.17 -4.65 -6.01
C HIS A 21 -4.84 -3.37 -5.21
N ALA A 22 -4.42 -3.52 -3.95
CA ALA A 22 -3.99 -2.41 -3.13
C ALA A 22 -2.80 -1.66 -3.72
N VAL A 23 -1.75 -2.37 -4.16
CA VAL A 23 -0.57 -1.78 -4.80
C VAL A 23 -0.95 -0.93 -6.02
N THR A 24 -1.86 -1.43 -6.84
CA THR A 24 -2.32 -0.69 -8.03
C THR A 24 -3.05 0.59 -7.64
N ALA A 25 -3.93 0.53 -6.63
CA ALA A 25 -4.65 1.69 -6.14
C ALA A 25 -3.74 2.71 -5.43
N ILE A 26 -2.76 2.23 -4.67
CA ILE A 26 -1.75 3.06 -3.99
C ILE A 26 -0.92 3.82 -5.02
N ASN A 27 -0.39 3.13 -6.03
CA ASN A 27 0.44 3.79 -7.05
C ASN A 27 -0.34 4.85 -7.83
N ALA A 28 -1.66 4.68 -7.99
CA ALA A 28 -2.54 5.66 -8.62
C ALA A 28 -2.73 6.97 -7.80
N LEU A 29 -2.24 7.03 -6.55
CA LEU A 29 -2.24 8.26 -5.74
C LEU A 29 -1.08 9.22 -6.09
N THR A 30 -0.13 8.75 -6.91
CA THR A 30 0.99 9.55 -7.42
C THR A 30 0.46 10.76 -8.18
N ASP A 31 1.02 11.93 -7.88
CA ASP A 31 0.68 13.20 -8.51
C ASP A 31 1.99 13.97 -8.78
N TRP A 32 2.48 13.86 -10.02
CA TRP A 32 3.75 14.47 -10.42
C TRP A 32 3.69 16.00 -10.43
N ASP A 33 2.52 16.57 -10.73
CA ASP A 33 2.34 18.02 -10.81
C ASP A 33 2.40 18.66 -9.42
N ARG A 34 1.97 17.92 -8.39
CA ARG A 34 2.08 18.31 -6.97
C ARG A 34 3.35 17.77 -6.29
N GLY A 35 4.22 17.08 -7.03
CA GLY A 35 5.49 16.55 -6.54
C GLY A 35 5.37 15.30 -5.65
N THR A 36 4.23 14.61 -5.66
CA THR A 36 3.97 13.46 -4.79
C THR A 36 4.18 12.16 -5.53
N THR A 37 5.04 11.29 -5.00
CA THR A 37 5.31 9.97 -5.58
C THR A 37 5.20 8.88 -4.54
N LEU A 38 4.57 7.77 -4.92
CA LEU A 38 4.49 6.58 -4.08
C LEU A 38 5.21 5.42 -4.78
N ASN A 39 5.95 4.65 -4.01
CA ASN A 39 6.63 3.45 -4.51
C ASN A 39 6.46 2.30 -3.52
N VAL A 40 5.77 1.24 -3.95
CA VAL A 40 5.76 -0.04 -3.22
C VAL A 40 7.04 -0.79 -3.53
N GLY A 41 8.02 -0.70 -2.62
CA GLY A 41 9.38 -1.20 -2.85
C GLY A 41 9.61 -2.63 -2.34
N VAL A 42 8.81 -3.10 -1.39
CA VAL A 42 8.97 -4.42 -0.76
C VAL A 42 7.62 -5.09 -0.62
N ILE A 43 7.55 -6.38 -0.93
CA ILE A 43 6.37 -7.22 -0.73
C ILE A 43 6.80 -8.56 -0.15
N HIS A 44 6.08 -9.03 0.86
CA HIS A 44 6.19 -10.38 1.41
C HIS A 44 4.79 -11.00 1.53
N GLY A 45 4.65 -12.30 1.27
CA GLY A 45 3.36 -12.97 1.46
C GLY A 45 3.32 -14.39 0.92
N GLY A 46 2.35 -15.16 1.40
CA GLY A 46 2.19 -16.58 1.07
C GLY A 46 3.24 -17.49 1.69
N SER A 47 3.00 -18.80 1.62
CA SER A 47 3.88 -19.82 2.20
C SER A 47 4.28 -20.92 1.21
N ALA A 48 3.45 -21.19 0.19
CA ALA A 48 3.73 -22.11 -0.91
C ALA A 48 2.86 -21.76 -2.12
N ALA A 49 3.32 -22.10 -3.33
CA ALA A 49 2.62 -21.78 -4.58
C ALA A 49 1.24 -22.46 -4.74
N ASN A 50 1.01 -23.57 -4.04
CA ASN A 50 -0.25 -24.32 -4.04
C ASN A 50 -1.13 -24.05 -2.82
N VAL A 51 -0.84 -22.99 -2.05
CA VAL A 51 -1.60 -22.61 -0.85
C VAL A 51 -2.12 -21.18 -1.03
N VAL A 52 -3.42 -20.97 -0.78
CA VAL A 52 -4.02 -19.63 -0.74
C VAL A 52 -3.34 -18.83 0.36
N ALA A 53 -2.79 -17.67 0.02
CA ALA A 53 -2.05 -16.85 0.98
C ALA A 53 -2.97 -16.30 2.08
N ASP A 54 -2.67 -16.66 3.32
CA ASP A 54 -3.38 -16.17 4.52
C ASP A 54 -2.97 -14.74 4.90
N SER A 55 -1.73 -14.36 4.57
CA SER A 55 -1.19 -13.02 4.83
C SER A 55 -0.23 -12.55 3.74
N ALA A 56 -0.21 -11.23 3.56
CA ALA A 56 0.75 -10.52 2.74
C ALA A 56 0.92 -9.10 3.29
N VAL A 57 2.11 -8.53 3.12
CA VAL A 57 2.48 -7.18 3.55
C VAL A 57 3.28 -6.50 2.45
N ALA A 58 3.09 -5.19 2.31
CA ALA A 58 3.88 -4.35 1.44
C ALA A 58 4.46 -3.18 2.23
N GLU A 59 5.68 -2.77 1.90
CA GLU A 59 6.26 -1.52 2.38
C GLU A 59 6.32 -0.53 1.22
N LEU A 60 5.85 0.69 1.49
CA LEU A 60 5.83 1.77 0.52
C LEU A 60 6.64 2.98 1.01
N ASP A 61 7.33 3.63 0.08
CA ASP A 61 7.96 4.93 0.22
C ASP A 61 7.01 5.99 -0.33
N VAL A 62 6.77 7.04 0.45
CA VAL A 62 5.96 8.21 0.03
C VAL A 62 6.87 9.42 0.07
N ARG A 63 7.03 10.07 -1.08
CA ARG A 63 7.75 11.34 -1.20
C ARG A 63 6.78 12.44 -1.58
N PHE A 64 6.96 13.60 -0.97
CA PHE A 64 6.11 14.77 -1.13
C PHE A 64 6.96 16.02 -0.89
N TRP A 65 6.60 17.13 -1.53
CA TRP A 65 7.25 18.43 -1.35
C TRP A 65 6.56 19.29 -0.30
N GLU A 66 5.25 19.17 -0.20
CA GLU A 66 4.40 19.94 0.70
C GLU A 66 3.69 19.02 1.71
N ASN A 67 3.48 19.49 2.93
CA ASN A 67 2.89 18.66 3.98
C ASN A 67 1.40 18.38 3.73
N ASP A 68 0.69 19.23 3.00
CA ASP A 68 -0.70 19.00 2.60
C ASP A 68 -0.83 17.77 1.70
N GLU A 69 0.19 17.49 0.88
CA GLU A 69 0.25 16.31 0.04
C GLU A 69 0.45 15.02 0.84
N TYR A 70 1.24 15.07 1.90
CA TYR A 70 1.32 13.96 2.83
C TYR A 70 -0.04 13.68 3.48
N ASP A 71 -0.75 14.73 3.91
CA ASP A 71 -2.08 14.58 4.52
C ASP A 71 -3.10 14.00 3.53
N ARG A 72 -3.11 14.49 2.28
CA ARG A 72 -3.95 13.95 1.20
C ARG A 72 -3.68 12.46 0.98
N VAL A 73 -2.40 12.09 0.81
CA VAL A 73 -2.01 10.69 0.58
C VAL A 73 -2.37 9.83 1.78
N ASN A 74 -2.11 10.30 3.00
CA ASN A 74 -2.41 9.53 4.20
C ASN A 74 -3.91 9.23 4.32
N GLN A 75 -4.76 10.24 4.14
CA GLN A 75 -6.22 10.06 4.17
C GLN A 75 -6.70 9.10 3.08
N ALA A 76 -6.11 9.19 1.88
CA ALA A 76 -6.44 8.27 0.79
C ALA A 76 -6.02 6.82 1.11
N LEU A 77 -4.84 6.62 1.70
CA LEU A 77 -4.38 5.29 2.12
C LEU A 77 -5.28 4.69 3.21
N GLU A 78 -5.67 5.49 4.19
CA GLU A 78 -6.63 5.08 5.23
C GLU A 78 -7.97 4.67 4.62
N ALA A 79 -8.53 5.50 3.73
CA ALA A 79 -9.78 5.19 3.04
C ALA A 79 -9.69 3.92 2.17
N LEU A 80 -8.55 3.68 1.51
CA LEU A 80 -8.30 2.45 0.77
C LEU A 80 -8.28 1.22 1.68
N CYS A 81 -7.66 1.32 2.86
CA CYS A 81 -7.66 0.25 3.84
C CYS A 81 -9.05 -0.03 4.44
N GLU A 82 -9.86 1.01 4.66
CA GLU A 82 -11.24 0.86 5.15
C GLU A 82 -12.15 0.22 4.10
N LYS A 83 -12.02 0.63 2.84
CA LYS A 83 -12.77 0.05 1.72
C LYS A 83 -12.47 -1.43 1.54
N GLY A 84 -11.21 -1.81 1.74
CA GLY A 84 -10.71 -3.14 1.45
C GLY A 84 -10.67 -3.44 -0.06
N PHE A 85 -10.02 -4.56 -0.41
CA PHE A 85 -9.73 -4.91 -1.81
C PHE A 85 -10.26 -6.28 -2.23
N LEU A 86 -10.74 -7.06 -1.26
CA LEU A 86 -11.37 -8.35 -1.48
C LEU A 86 -12.28 -8.66 -0.29
N GLU A 87 -13.47 -9.19 -0.55
CA GLU A 87 -14.43 -9.50 0.51
C GLU A 87 -13.85 -10.53 1.49
N GLY A 88 -13.88 -10.18 2.78
CA GLY A 88 -13.38 -11.03 3.86
C GLY A 88 -11.86 -11.09 3.99
N VAL A 89 -11.13 -10.22 3.29
CA VAL A 89 -9.74 -9.88 3.61
C VAL A 89 -9.73 -8.54 4.32
N THR A 90 -9.07 -8.48 5.47
CA THR A 90 -8.88 -7.22 6.22
C THR A 90 -7.56 -6.58 5.81
N THR A 91 -7.57 -5.26 5.67
CA THR A 91 -6.37 -4.44 5.41
C THR A 91 -6.14 -3.46 6.54
N SER A 92 -4.88 -3.23 6.87
CA SER A 92 -4.47 -2.22 7.85
C SER A 92 -3.24 -1.46 7.35
N LEU A 93 -3.09 -0.23 7.82
CA LEU A 93 -1.98 0.65 7.51
C LEU A 93 -1.19 0.92 8.79
N THR A 94 0.13 0.75 8.73
CA THR A 94 1.04 1.08 9.83
C THR A 94 2.09 2.06 9.34
N ARG A 95 2.24 3.18 10.03
CA ARG A 95 3.32 4.14 9.76
C ARG A 95 4.61 3.67 10.42
N VAL A 96 5.59 3.27 9.62
CA VAL A 96 6.89 2.77 10.11
C VAL A 96 7.86 3.91 10.40
N ASN A 97 7.84 4.97 9.60
CA ASN A 97 8.69 6.14 9.76
C ASN A 97 8.02 7.39 9.17
N HIS A 98 8.33 8.58 9.69
CA HIS A 98 7.89 9.84 9.12
C HIS A 98 8.91 10.94 9.38
N LYS A 99 9.27 11.66 8.31
CA LYS A 99 10.01 12.91 8.37
C LYS A 99 9.17 13.96 7.62
N PRO A 100 8.93 15.14 8.20
CA PRO A 100 8.20 16.20 7.51
C PRO A 100 8.96 16.63 6.24
N ALA A 101 8.25 17.27 5.31
CA ALA A 101 8.88 17.79 4.11
C ALA A 101 10.03 18.74 4.49
N MET A 102 11.19 18.55 3.86
CA MET A 102 12.23 19.57 3.86
C MET A 102 11.69 20.74 3.05
N ALA A 103 11.30 21.83 3.71
CA ALA A 103 11.02 23.07 3.02
C ALA A 103 12.22 23.37 2.11
N ALA A 104 11.97 23.64 0.82
CA ALA A 104 13.00 24.13 -0.06
C ALA A 104 13.53 25.44 0.53
N SER A 105 14.64 25.40 1.26
CA SER A 105 15.41 26.60 1.53
C SER A 105 16.01 27.02 0.19
N ASP A 106 15.83 28.29 -0.18
CA ASP A 106 16.38 28.98 -1.36
C ASP A 106 17.93 28.93 -1.43
N ALA A 107 18.49 27.73 -1.50
CA ALA A 107 19.92 27.46 -1.51
C ALA A 107 20.23 26.37 -2.53
N THR A 108 19.67 26.51 -3.74
CA THR A 108 20.23 25.92 -4.98
C THR A 108 19.94 26.87 -6.13
N GLN A 109 20.36 28.12 -5.97
CA GLN A 109 20.73 28.96 -7.10
C GLN A 109 22.24 29.25 -6.94
N GLY A 110 23.03 28.54 -7.73
CA GLY A 110 24.49 28.64 -7.80
C GLY A 110 25.01 27.78 -8.94
#